data_AF-K9THA9-F1
#
_entry.id   AF-K9THA9-F1
#
_cell.length_a   1.000
_cell.length_b   1.000
_cell.length_c   1.000
_cell.angle_alpha   90.00
_cell.angle_beta   90.00
_cell.angle_gamma   90.00
#
_symmetry.space_group_name_H-M   'P 1'
#
loop_
_entity.id
_entity.type
_entity.pdbx_description
1 polymer ?
#
loop_
_entity_poly.entity_id
_entity_poly.type
_entity_poly.pdbx_seq_one_letter_code
_entity_poly.pdbx_strand_id
1 'polypeptide(L)'
;MTKMNPIVSTVIAKYFYSFLPIYSVKKRYRTSIIEPNVIFKGDLNNLHLGKNVIFQSGTVLHLGGMNWCKDDGKIEIGDNSVISPNCIIYGCGPGGVRIGKNFDCGPTVGIFSSRTDYYLGANNHIFAPVFIGDNVIIYANSVISPGVTIEDGAVIAAGSVVTKDVPANSLVGGSPAKIIKSQIR
;
A
#
# COMPACT_ATOMS: atom_id res chain seq x y z
N MET A 1 -10.85 18.92 41.46
CA MET A 1 -10.42 18.26 40.21
C MET A 1 -10.37 16.76 40.48
N THR A 2 -11.40 16.01 40.08
CA THR A 2 -11.47 14.56 40.26
C THR A 2 -10.43 13.89 39.36
N LYS A 3 -9.45 13.20 39.96
CA LYS A 3 -8.47 12.40 39.22
C LYS A 3 -9.21 11.33 38.43
N MET A 4 -9.12 11.39 37.11
CA MET A 4 -9.74 10.44 36.20
C MET A 4 -9.09 9.05 36.37
N ASN A 5 -9.91 7.99 36.37
CA ASN A 5 -9.47 6.61 36.59
C ASN A 5 -8.36 6.21 35.57
N PRO A 6 -7.23 5.60 35.99
CA PRO A 6 -6.12 5.24 35.11
C PRO A 6 -6.51 4.31 33.94
N ILE A 7 -7.56 3.50 34.09
CA ILE A 7 -8.09 2.66 33.00
C ILE A 7 -8.75 3.55 31.94
N VAL A 8 -9.55 4.52 32.36
CA VAL A 8 -10.22 5.48 31.47
C VAL A 8 -9.19 6.37 30.75
N SER A 9 -8.13 6.78 31.44
CA SER A 9 -6.99 7.51 30.86
C SER A 9 -6.26 6.71 29.78
N THR A 10 -6.00 5.42 30.02
CA THR A 10 -5.29 4.55 29.08
C THR A 10 -6.12 4.23 27.83
N VAL A 11 -7.42 4.01 28.01
CA VAL A 11 -8.36 3.80 26.91
C VAL A 11 -8.48 5.05 26.05
N ILE A 12 -8.70 6.23 26.65
CA ILE A 12 -8.78 7.50 25.94
C ILE A 12 -7.46 7.81 25.21
N ALA A 13 -6.31 7.58 25.85
CA ALA A 13 -5.01 7.74 25.21
C ALA A 13 -4.87 6.84 23.97
N LYS A 14 -5.23 5.55 24.07
CA LYS A 14 -5.15 4.61 22.95
C LYS A 14 -6.02 5.06 21.76
N TYR A 15 -7.24 5.54 22.02
CA TYR A 15 -8.09 6.11 20.98
C TYR A 15 -7.49 7.39 20.40
N PHE A 16 -7.02 8.32 21.24
CA PHE A 16 -6.42 9.58 20.81
C PHE A 16 -5.18 9.37 19.92
N TYR A 17 -4.29 8.43 20.29
CA TYR A 17 -3.11 8.10 19.49
C TYR A 17 -3.45 7.41 18.17
N SER A 18 -4.57 6.68 18.08
CA SER A 18 -5.01 6.09 16.81
C SER A 18 -5.51 7.13 15.79
N PHE A 19 -6.00 8.28 16.26
CA PHE A 19 -6.49 9.36 15.40
C PHE A 19 -5.40 10.36 14.97
N LEU A 20 -4.31 10.48 15.73
CA LEU A 20 -3.27 11.48 15.48
C LEU A 20 -2.60 11.33 14.09
N PRO A 21 -2.28 10.11 13.60
CA PRO A 21 -1.75 9.92 12.26
C PRO A 21 -2.77 10.33 11.19
N ILE A 22 -4.03 9.90 11.32
CA ILE A 22 -5.10 10.23 10.35
C ILE A 22 -5.32 11.74 10.27
N TYR A 23 -5.37 12.42 11.42
CA TYR A 23 -5.48 13.87 11.47
C TYR A 23 -4.31 14.57 10.78
N SER A 24 -3.08 14.10 11.04
CA SER A 24 -1.85 14.63 10.42
C SER A 24 -1.86 14.43 8.90
N VAL A 25 -2.28 13.25 8.43
CA VAL A 25 -2.44 12.94 7.01
C VAL A 25 -3.49 13.86 6.38
N LYS A 26 -4.68 14.01 6.96
CA LYS A 26 -5.73 14.92 6.45
C LYS A 26 -5.28 16.39 6.42
N LYS A 27 -4.45 16.81 7.38
CA LYS A 27 -3.87 18.16 7.40
C LYS A 27 -2.84 18.36 6.29
N ARG A 28 -1.99 17.37 6.04
CA ARG A 28 -0.93 17.40 5.01
C ARG A 28 -1.49 17.23 3.59
N TYR A 29 -2.46 16.33 3.41
CA TYR A 29 -3.06 15.96 2.12
C TYR A 29 -4.54 16.31 2.08
N ARG A 30 -4.82 17.61 2.04
CA ARG A 30 -6.19 18.16 2.20
C ARG A 30 -7.21 17.71 1.16
N THR A 31 -6.74 17.31 -0.02
CA THR A 31 -7.60 16.82 -1.10
C THR A 31 -7.84 15.31 -1.04
N SER A 32 -7.13 14.60 -0.17
CA SER A 32 -7.26 13.14 -0.03
C SER A 32 -8.38 12.78 0.94
N ILE A 33 -9.07 11.68 0.64
CA ILE A 33 -10.12 11.13 1.51
C ILE A 33 -9.53 9.94 2.25
N ILE A 34 -9.53 10.04 3.59
CA ILE A 34 -9.13 8.94 4.47
C ILE A 34 -10.38 8.48 5.23
N GLU A 35 -10.90 7.32 4.84
CA GLU A 35 -12.04 6.66 5.49
C GLU A 35 -11.68 6.13 6.89
N PRO A 36 -12.67 5.74 7.71
CA PRO A 36 -12.41 5.16 9.02
C PRO A 36 -11.51 3.91 8.97
N ASN A 37 -10.73 3.69 10.02
CA ASN A 37 -9.88 2.49 10.19
C ASN A 37 -8.76 2.31 9.15
N VAL A 38 -8.36 3.37 8.44
CA VAL A 38 -7.11 3.36 7.68
C VAL A 38 -5.93 3.49 8.65
N ILE A 39 -4.96 2.59 8.55
CA ILE A 39 -3.80 2.53 9.44
C ILE A 39 -2.54 2.91 8.67
N PHE A 40 -1.84 3.93 9.17
CA PHE A 40 -0.48 4.27 8.72
C PHE A 40 0.52 3.82 9.79
N LYS A 41 1.41 2.89 9.44
CA LYS A 41 2.45 2.35 10.32
C LYS A 41 3.83 2.83 9.86
N GLY A 42 4.54 3.54 10.72
CA GLY A 42 5.86 4.12 10.45
C GLY A 42 5.82 5.65 10.43
N ASP A 43 6.93 6.28 10.06
CA ASP A 43 7.02 7.74 9.94
C ASP A 43 6.21 8.24 8.73
N LEU A 44 5.35 9.23 8.97
CA LEU A 44 4.55 9.88 7.91
C LEU A 44 5.42 10.67 6.92
N ASN A 45 6.69 10.95 7.21
CA ASN A 45 7.61 11.52 6.24
C ASN A 45 7.84 10.61 5.04
N ASN A 46 7.66 9.30 5.20
CA ASN A 46 7.79 8.28 4.16
C ASN A 46 6.51 8.08 3.33
N LEU A 47 5.46 8.84 3.63
CA LEU A 47 4.23 8.87 2.84
C LEU A 47 4.29 10.06 1.88
N HIS A 48 4.00 9.83 0.60
CA HIS A 48 3.90 10.88 -0.41
C HIS A 48 2.66 10.64 -1.26
N LEU A 49 1.69 11.54 -1.18
CA LEU A 49 0.45 11.45 -1.94
C LEU A 49 0.33 12.61 -2.91
N GLY A 50 -0.19 12.30 -4.10
CA GLY A 50 -0.75 13.26 -5.02
C GLY A 50 -2.08 13.84 -4.52
N LYS A 51 -2.80 14.52 -5.41
CA LYS A 51 -4.12 15.09 -5.15
C LYS A 51 -5.20 14.02 -5.26
N ASN A 52 -6.26 14.15 -4.46
CA ASN A 52 -7.47 13.32 -4.59
C ASN A 52 -7.21 11.81 -4.41
N VAL A 53 -6.26 11.43 -3.55
CA VAL A 53 -6.05 10.02 -3.21
C VAL A 53 -7.10 9.58 -2.19
N ILE A 54 -7.74 8.45 -2.43
CA ILE A 54 -8.78 7.89 -1.55
C ILE A 54 -8.26 6.60 -0.93
N PHE A 55 -8.27 6.53 0.39
CA PHE A 55 -8.05 5.30 1.14
C PHE A 55 -9.35 4.88 1.79
N GLN A 56 -9.84 3.70 1.41
CA GLN A 56 -11.06 3.14 1.95
C GLN A 56 -10.83 2.31 3.21
N SER A 57 -11.91 2.07 3.95
CA SER A 57 -11.85 1.53 5.30
C SER A 57 -11.05 0.23 5.45
N GLY A 58 -10.31 0.13 6.55
CA GLY A 58 -9.53 -1.07 6.90
C GLY A 58 -8.21 -1.23 6.16
N THR A 59 -7.86 -0.29 5.27
CA THR A 59 -6.57 -0.33 4.56
C THR A 59 -5.39 -0.11 5.51
N VAL A 60 -4.32 -0.89 5.32
CA VAL A 60 -3.09 -0.78 6.10
C VAL A 60 -1.92 -0.40 5.20
N LEU A 61 -1.27 0.71 5.55
CA LEU A 61 -0.06 1.21 4.91
C LEU A 61 1.11 1.08 5.85
N HIS A 62 2.12 0.33 5.42
CA HIS A 62 3.37 0.20 6.13
C HIS A 62 4.45 1.01 5.43
N LEU A 63 4.84 2.12 6.05
CA LEU A 63 5.68 3.18 5.48
C LEU A 63 7.19 2.91 5.60
N GLY A 64 7.57 1.73 6.11
CA GLY A 64 8.98 1.36 6.31
C GLY A 64 9.65 2.17 7.42
N GLY A 65 10.94 2.44 7.27
CA GLY A 65 11.71 3.31 8.18
C GLY A 65 12.07 2.71 9.54
N MET A 66 11.88 1.40 9.73
CA MET A 66 12.31 0.70 10.94
C MET A 66 13.61 -0.07 10.67
N ASN A 67 14.35 -0.41 11.73
CA ASN A 67 15.62 -1.15 11.61
C ASN A 67 15.50 -2.42 10.74
N TRP A 68 14.41 -3.18 10.88
CA TRP A 68 14.20 -4.39 10.08
C TRP A 68 13.93 -4.10 8.60
N CYS A 69 13.52 -2.88 8.26
CA CYS A 69 13.39 -2.35 6.90
C CYS A 69 14.68 -1.67 6.38
N LYS A 70 15.84 -1.87 7.03
CA LYS A 70 17.09 -1.14 6.75
C LYS A 70 16.98 0.38 6.96
N ASP A 71 16.13 0.80 7.89
CA ASP A 71 15.85 2.23 8.16
C ASP A 71 15.36 3.00 6.91
N ASP A 72 14.77 2.27 5.95
CA ASP A 72 14.33 2.78 4.66
C ASP A 72 12.91 2.26 4.35
N GLY A 73 12.30 2.82 3.31
CA GLY A 73 10.96 2.52 2.86
C GLY A 73 10.14 3.77 2.68
N LYS A 74 9.18 3.68 1.75
CA LYS A 74 8.26 4.74 1.40
C LYS A 74 7.09 4.21 0.61
N ILE A 75 6.00 4.96 0.66
CA ILE A 75 4.84 4.78 -0.21
C ILE A 75 4.57 6.08 -0.93
N GLU A 76 4.67 6.04 -2.25
CA GLU A 76 4.36 7.15 -3.16
C GLU A 76 3.13 6.78 -3.99
N ILE A 77 2.08 7.61 -3.99
CA ILE A 77 0.85 7.38 -4.77
C ILE A 77 0.47 8.64 -5.54
N GLY A 78 0.28 8.51 -6.86
CA GLY A 78 -0.08 9.61 -7.74
C GLY A 78 -1.53 10.08 -7.63
N ASP A 79 -1.82 11.18 -8.32
CA ASP A 79 -3.13 11.85 -8.31
C ASP A 79 -4.30 10.92 -8.70
N ASN A 80 -5.48 11.22 -8.15
CA ASN A 80 -6.76 10.59 -8.49
C ASN A 80 -6.76 9.05 -8.34
N SER A 81 -6.07 8.56 -7.32
CA SER A 81 -5.92 7.13 -7.10
C SER A 81 -6.83 6.64 -5.96
N VAL A 82 -7.36 5.43 -6.11
CA VAL A 82 -8.26 4.81 -5.13
C VAL A 82 -7.66 3.50 -4.63
N ILE A 83 -7.61 3.38 -3.30
CA ILE A 83 -7.22 2.17 -2.60
C ILE A 83 -8.46 1.65 -1.89
N SER A 84 -9.04 0.57 -2.43
CA SER A 84 -10.26 -0.05 -1.91
C SER A 84 -10.11 -0.67 -0.51
N PRO A 85 -11.21 -1.13 0.13
CA PRO A 85 -11.18 -1.51 1.53
C PRO A 85 -10.30 -2.72 1.79
N ASN A 86 -9.75 -2.77 3.00
CA ASN A 86 -8.93 -3.88 3.51
C ASN A 86 -7.70 -4.22 2.65
N CYS A 87 -7.22 -3.27 1.86
CA CYS A 87 -5.96 -3.42 1.13
C CYS A 87 -4.75 -3.32 2.07
N ILE A 88 -3.66 -3.96 1.68
CA ILE A 88 -2.41 -3.95 2.45
C ILE A 88 -1.26 -3.54 1.53
N ILE A 89 -0.57 -2.46 1.88
CA ILE A 89 0.59 -1.96 1.12
C ILE A 89 1.81 -1.90 2.04
N TYR A 90 2.84 -2.67 1.72
CA TYR A 90 4.11 -2.69 2.44
C TYR A 90 5.19 -2.03 1.59
N GLY A 91 5.44 -0.74 1.84
CA GLY A 91 6.53 0.05 1.27
C GLY A 91 7.80 -0.02 2.11
N CYS A 92 8.30 -1.23 2.34
CA CYS A 92 9.46 -1.50 3.20
C CYS A 92 10.75 -1.60 2.39
N GLY A 93 11.85 -1.10 2.97
CA GLY A 93 13.18 -1.22 2.40
C GLY A 93 13.45 -0.29 1.22
N PRO A 94 14.67 -0.36 0.66
CA PRO A 94 15.11 0.57 -0.36
C PRO A 94 14.16 0.64 -1.57
N GLY A 95 13.69 1.86 -1.85
CA GLY A 95 12.77 2.16 -2.96
C GLY A 95 11.27 2.00 -2.63
N GLY A 96 10.89 1.13 -1.70
CA GLY A 96 9.51 0.98 -1.22
C GLY A 96 8.50 0.63 -2.33
N VAL A 97 7.32 1.25 -2.28
CA VAL A 97 6.25 1.10 -3.28
C VAL A 97 5.96 2.45 -3.93
N ARG A 98 5.93 2.49 -5.27
CA ARG A 98 5.53 3.67 -6.04
C ARG A 98 4.36 3.32 -6.96
N ILE A 99 3.29 4.09 -6.87
CA ILE A 99 2.06 3.96 -7.65
C ILE A 99 1.83 5.26 -8.43
N GLY A 100 1.54 5.12 -9.72
CA GLY A 100 1.24 6.22 -10.63
C GLY A 100 -0.11 6.91 -10.36
N LYS A 101 -0.57 7.66 -11.35
CA LYS A 101 -1.83 8.41 -11.33
C LYS A 101 -2.98 7.56 -11.84
N ASN A 102 -4.21 7.93 -11.47
CA ASN A 102 -5.44 7.28 -11.89
C ASN A 102 -5.41 5.76 -11.62
N PHE A 103 -4.76 5.38 -10.52
CA PHE A 103 -4.70 3.98 -10.09
C PHE A 103 -5.99 3.61 -9.39
N ASP A 104 -6.52 2.44 -9.72
CA ASP A 104 -7.68 1.87 -9.05
C ASP A 104 -7.37 0.44 -8.62
N CYS A 105 -7.61 0.11 -7.36
CA CYS A 105 -7.62 -1.28 -6.94
C CYS A 105 -8.94 -1.65 -6.27
N GLY A 106 -9.36 -2.90 -6.45
CA GLY A 106 -10.46 -3.53 -5.74
C GLY A 106 -10.06 -3.91 -4.30
N PRO A 107 -11.03 -4.35 -3.47
CA PRO A 107 -10.78 -4.69 -2.08
C PRO A 107 -9.71 -5.78 -1.94
N THR A 108 -9.11 -5.82 -0.75
CA THR A 108 -8.20 -6.90 -0.30
C THR A 108 -6.99 -7.16 -1.21
N VAL A 109 -6.58 -6.14 -1.98
CA VAL A 109 -5.33 -6.18 -2.75
C VAL A 109 -4.13 -6.03 -1.82
N GLY A 110 -3.13 -6.90 -2.01
CA GLY A 110 -1.87 -6.87 -1.30
C GLY A 110 -0.72 -6.45 -2.21
N ILE A 111 0.07 -5.45 -1.79
CA ILE A 111 1.24 -4.95 -2.53
C ILE A 111 2.44 -4.96 -1.59
N PHE A 112 3.50 -5.70 -1.93
CA PHE A 112 4.61 -5.94 -1.00
C PHE A 112 5.95 -5.65 -1.68
N SER A 113 6.75 -4.71 -1.15
CA SER A 113 8.15 -4.50 -1.58
C SER A 113 9.16 -5.30 -0.75
N SER A 114 8.68 -6.22 0.09
CA SER A 114 9.55 -7.04 0.95
C SER A 114 8.94 -8.42 1.19
N ARG A 115 9.81 -9.40 1.47
CA ARG A 115 9.42 -10.74 1.95
C ARG A 115 10.49 -11.31 2.85
N THR A 116 10.11 -12.25 3.72
CA THR A 116 11.09 -13.08 4.42
C THR A 116 11.85 -13.95 3.42
N ASP A 117 13.15 -14.05 3.61
CA ASP A 117 14.02 -14.96 2.87
C ASP A 117 13.82 -16.39 3.42
N TYR A 118 13.27 -17.28 2.61
CA TYR A 118 13.04 -18.66 3.04
C TYR A 118 14.31 -19.49 3.12
N TYR A 119 15.40 -19.09 2.43
CA TYR A 119 16.69 -19.76 2.54
C TYR A 119 17.45 -19.34 3.80
N LEU A 120 17.27 -18.09 4.23
CA LEU A 120 17.99 -17.53 5.38
C LEU A 120 17.15 -17.51 6.68
N GLY A 121 15.84 -17.73 6.62
CA GLY A 121 14.96 -17.87 7.79
C GLY A 121 14.29 -16.58 8.26
N ALA A 122 13.50 -16.69 9.35
CA ALA A 122 12.48 -15.72 9.77
C ALA A 122 12.95 -14.27 10.03
N ASN A 123 14.25 -14.04 10.25
CA ASN A 123 14.84 -12.72 10.55
C ASN A 123 15.60 -12.11 9.38
N ASN A 124 15.55 -12.75 8.21
CA ASN A 124 16.21 -12.27 7.00
C ASN A 124 15.14 -11.80 6.02
N HIS A 125 15.29 -10.59 5.52
CA HIS A 125 14.32 -9.95 4.63
C HIS A 125 14.96 -9.60 3.30
N ILE A 126 14.27 -9.96 2.22
CA ILE A 126 14.55 -9.50 0.87
C ILE A 126 13.69 -8.28 0.62
N PHE A 127 14.32 -7.22 0.12
CA PHE A 127 13.66 -5.98 -0.30
C PHE A 127 13.82 -5.83 -1.80
N ALA A 128 12.70 -5.61 -2.48
CA ALA A 128 12.68 -5.35 -3.91
C ALA A 128 11.52 -4.37 -4.19
N PRO A 129 11.81 -3.17 -4.69
CA PRO A 129 10.80 -2.14 -4.87
C PRO A 129 9.72 -2.58 -5.85
N VAL A 130 8.50 -2.08 -5.64
CA VAL A 130 7.38 -2.31 -6.56
C VAL A 130 7.04 -1.00 -7.26
N PHE A 131 6.91 -1.07 -8.57
CA PHE A 131 6.52 0.06 -9.42
C PHE A 131 5.20 -0.25 -10.09
N ILE A 132 4.23 0.63 -9.93
CA ILE A 132 2.94 0.58 -10.61
C ILE A 132 2.79 1.88 -11.40
N GLY A 133 2.57 1.77 -12.70
CA GLY A 133 2.44 2.87 -13.63
C GLY A 133 1.11 3.63 -13.51
N ASP A 134 0.87 4.50 -14.48
CA ASP A 134 -0.34 5.30 -14.57
C ASP A 134 -1.50 4.48 -15.17
N ASN A 135 -2.73 4.77 -14.75
CA ASN A 135 -3.97 4.16 -15.25
C ASN A 135 -4.06 2.64 -15.06
N VAL A 136 -3.29 2.06 -14.12
CA VAL A 136 -3.33 0.64 -13.79
C VAL A 136 -4.58 0.31 -12.97
N ILE A 137 -5.21 -0.83 -13.26
CA ILE A 137 -6.34 -1.36 -12.50
C ILE A 137 -5.97 -2.73 -11.92
N ILE A 138 -6.17 -2.91 -10.61
CA ILE A 138 -5.94 -4.19 -9.93
C ILE A 138 -7.23 -4.70 -9.30
N TYR A 139 -7.81 -5.77 -9.83
CA TYR A 139 -9.04 -6.31 -9.26
C TYR A 139 -8.82 -7.07 -7.95
N ALA A 140 -9.94 -7.25 -7.24
CA ALA A 140 -9.99 -7.70 -5.86
C ALA A 140 -9.20 -8.98 -5.58
N ASN A 141 -8.73 -9.13 -4.33
CA ASN A 141 -7.98 -10.30 -3.85
C ASN A 141 -6.68 -10.62 -4.64
N SER A 142 -6.10 -9.64 -5.35
CA SER A 142 -4.82 -9.85 -6.06
C SER A 142 -3.62 -9.53 -5.17
N VAL A 143 -2.51 -10.21 -5.41
CA VAL A 143 -1.23 -10.04 -4.69
C VAL A 143 -0.13 -9.66 -5.67
N ILE A 144 0.58 -8.57 -5.36
CA ILE A 144 1.76 -8.09 -6.09
C ILE A 144 3.01 -8.40 -5.28
N SER A 145 3.89 -9.22 -5.85
CA SER A 145 5.12 -9.67 -5.20
C SER A 145 6.23 -8.60 -5.21
N PRO A 146 7.22 -8.71 -4.32
CA PRO A 146 8.38 -7.81 -4.33
C PRO A 146 9.12 -7.82 -5.67
N GLY A 147 9.55 -6.63 -6.11
CA GLY A 147 10.34 -6.47 -7.33
C GLY A 147 9.54 -6.34 -8.63
N VAL A 148 8.21 -6.42 -8.56
CA VAL A 148 7.35 -6.34 -9.75
C VAL A 148 7.21 -4.90 -10.24
N THR A 149 7.36 -4.72 -11.55
CA THR A 149 6.96 -3.54 -12.30
C THR A 149 5.68 -3.83 -13.09
N ILE A 150 4.62 -3.03 -12.85
CA ILE A 150 3.38 -3.03 -13.64
C ILE A 150 3.38 -1.74 -14.45
N GLU A 151 3.51 -1.84 -15.75
CA GLU A 151 3.56 -0.69 -16.65
C GLU A 151 2.15 -0.10 -16.91
N ASP A 152 2.13 1.06 -17.55
CA ASP A 152 0.95 1.90 -17.71
C ASP A 152 -0.23 1.17 -18.38
N GLY A 153 -1.44 1.46 -17.89
CA GLY A 153 -2.68 0.99 -18.47
C GLY A 153 -2.97 -0.51 -18.32
N ALA A 154 -2.08 -1.27 -17.66
CA ALA A 154 -2.25 -2.69 -17.41
C ALA A 154 -3.44 -2.98 -16.46
N VAL A 155 -4.01 -4.18 -16.61
CA VAL A 155 -5.12 -4.68 -15.78
C VAL A 155 -4.74 -6.02 -15.17
N ILE A 156 -4.91 -6.15 -13.86
CA ILE A 156 -4.70 -7.39 -13.12
C ILE A 156 -6.07 -7.99 -12.78
N ALA A 157 -6.35 -9.19 -13.29
CA ALA A 157 -7.59 -9.92 -13.02
C ALA A 157 -7.74 -10.27 -11.53
N ALA A 158 -8.97 -10.45 -11.04
CA ALA A 158 -9.23 -10.75 -9.63
C ALA A 158 -8.56 -12.07 -9.20
N GLY A 159 -8.09 -12.12 -7.95
CA GLY A 159 -7.45 -13.32 -7.38
C GLY A 159 -6.08 -13.66 -7.95
N SER A 160 -5.42 -12.72 -8.64
CA SER A 160 -4.15 -13.00 -9.31
C SER A 160 -2.95 -12.89 -8.38
N VAL A 161 -1.95 -13.74 -8.58
CA VAL A 161 -0.64 -13.64 -7.89
C VAL A 161 0.42 -13.23 -8.90
N VAL A 162 0.75 -11.95 -8.90
CA VAL A 162 1.70 -11.33 -9.83
C VAL A 162 3.11 -11.48 -9.27
N THR A 163 3.92 -12.25 -9.96
CA THR A 163 5.30 -12.62 -9.56
C THR A 163 6.36 -12.13 -10.55
N LYS A 164 5.94 -11.51 -11.65
CA LYS A 164 6.79 -11.01 -12.74
C LYS A 164 6.21 -9.69 -13.26
N ASP A 165 7.05 -8.94 -13.96
CA ASP A 165 6.65 -7.67 -14.57
C ASP A 165 5.48 -7.84 -15.55
N VAL A 166 4.64 -6.81 -15.60
CA VAL A 166 3.42 -6.76 -16.41
C VAL A 166 3.58 -5.64 -17.43
N PRO A 167 3.65 -5.97 -18.74
CA PRO A 167 3.81 -4.97 -19.79
C PRO A 167 2.62 -4.01 -19.90
N ALA A 168 2.85 -2.85 -20.47
CA ALA A 168 1.85 -1.81 -20.66
C ALA A 168 0.65 -2.36 -21.45
N ASN A 169 -0.55 -1.87 -21.11
CA ASN A 169 -1.80 -2.24 -21.79
C ASN A 169 -2.03 -3.76 -21.92
N SER A 170 -1.56 -4.55 -20.95
CA SER A 170 -1.83 -5.98 -20.88
C SER A 170 -2.84 -6.32 -19.78
N LEU A 171 -3.64 -7.34 -20.03
CA LEU A 171 -4.47 -8.00 -19.04
C LEU A 171 -3.77 -9.28 -18.62
N VAL A 172 -3.46 -9.42 -17.34
CA VAL A 172 -2.90 -10.65 -16.76
C VAL A 172 -3.86 -11.27 -15.75
N GLY A 173 -3.77 -12.58 -15.56
CA GLY A 173 -4.50 -13.25 -14.49
C GLY A 173 -3.97 -14.62 -14.12
N GLY A 174 -4.41 -15.13 -12.96
CA GLY A 174 -4.06 -16.45 -12.44
C GLY A 174 -2.98 -16.43 -11.35
N SER A 175 -2.57 -17.62 -10.91
CA SER A 175 -1.54 -17.83 -9.89
C SER A 175 -0.59 -18.96 -10.33
N PRO A 176 0.63 -18.67 -10.83
CA PRO A 176 1.15 -17.31 -11.09
C PRO A 176 0.39 -16.63 -12.25
N ALA A 177 0.31 -15.30 -12.20
CA ALA A 177 -0.36 -14.50 -13.21
C ALA A 177 0.35 -14.63 -14.58
N LYS A 178 -0.44 -14.79 -15.64
CA LYS A 178 0.03 -14.85 -17.03
C LYS A 178 -0.75 -13.86 -17.88
N ILE A 179 -0.13 -13.39 -18.96
CA ILE A 179 -0.83 -12.55 -19.96
C ILE A 179 -2.00 -13.34 -20.54
N ILE A 180 -3.20 -12.77 -20.39
CA ILE A 180 -4.45 -13.24 -20.98
C ILE A 180 -4.68 -12.52 -22.31
N LYS A 181 -4.41 -11.21 -22.33
CA LYS A 181 -4.58 -10.36 -23.52
C LYS A 181 -3.57 -9.22 -23.50
N SER A 182 -3.03 -8.88 -24.67
CA SER A 182 -2.21 -7.69 -24.88
C SER A 182 -3.00 -6.63 -25.65
N GLN A 183 -2.56 -5.37 -25.59
CA GLN A 183 -3.18 -4.24 -26.30
C GLN A 183 -4.67 -4.09 -25.96
N ILE A 184 -4.97 -3.96 -24.67
CA ILE A 184 -6.36 -3.87 -24.17
C ILE A 184 -6.93 -2.44 -24.24
N ARG A 185 -6.17 -1.48 -24.76
CA ARG A 185 -6.53 -0.07 -24.93
C ARG A 185 -6.17 0.38 -26.33
#